data_AF-A0A8T4T4X8-F1
#
_entry.id   AF-A0A8T4T4X8-F1
#
_cell.length_a   1.000
_cell.length_b   1.000
_cell.length_c   1.000
_cell.angle_alpha   90.00
_cell.angle_beta   90.00
_cell.angle_gamma   90.00
#
_symmetry.space_group_name_H-M   'P 1'
#
loop_
_entity.id
_entity.type
_entity.pdbx_description
1 polymer ?
#
loop_
_entity_poly.entity_id
_entity_poly.type
_entity_poly.pdbx_seq_one_letter_code
_entity_poly.pdbx_strand_id
1 'polypeptide(L)'
;MDWKTKLDSNLKESLLKQLKDVSMQKNAYKSAKVPRAAQLWTAIANLTSQLNSFETRLNDINVKASDSTIKNADLNVKLTEFNSKLEQISAKLTEIENNQAKKSSSGNKRKKR
;
A
#
# COMPACT_ATOMS: atom_id res chain seq x y z
N MET A 1 -10.05 4.38 42.00
CA MET A 1 -9.11 3.93 40.95
C MET A 1 -9.00 5.02 39.89
N ASP A 2 -7.79 5.45 39.57
CA ASP A 2 -7.55 6.47 38.53
C ASP A 2 -7.65 5.81 37.15
N TRP A 3 -8.59 6.25 36.32
CA TRP A 3 -8.78 5.69 34.97
C TRP A 3 -7.54 5.89 34.09
N LYS A 4 -6.67 6.85 34.44
CA LYS A 4 -5.41 7.16 33.74
C LYS A 4 -4.35 6.06 33.83
N THR A 5 -4.49 5.11 34.74
CA THR A 5 -3.54 3.98 34.90
C THR A 5 -3.99 2.73 34.15
N LYS A 6 -5.23 2.70 33.64
CA LYS A 6 -5.81 1.57 32.89
C LYS A 6 -5.86 1.78 31.38
N LEU A 7 -5.40 2.94 30.90
CA LEU A 7 -5.52 3.32 29.50
C LEU A 7 -4.25 2.97 28.70
N ASP A 8 -4.42 2.54 27.46
CA ASP A 8 -3.34 2.37 26.49
C ASP A 8 -2.50 3.65 26.37
N SER A 9 -1.17 3.52 26.29
CA SER A 9 -0.24 4.65 26.31
C SER A 9 -0.50 5.64 25.17
N ASN A 10 -0.82 5.16 23.97
CA ASN A 10 -1.07 6.04 22.82
C ASN A 10 -2.41 6.78 22.97
N LEU A 11 -3.43 6.07 23.45
CA LEU A 11 -4.73 6.69 23.72
C LEU A 11 -4.62 7.73 24.85
N LYS A 12 -3.81 7.43 25.87
CA LYS A 12 -3.57 8.32 27.00
C LYS A 12 -2.87 9.59 26.57
N GLU A 13 -1.82 9.49 25.77
CA GLU A 13 -1.11 10.66 25.23
C GLU A 13 -2.02 11.54 24.37
N SER A 14 -2.83 10.93 23.51
CA SER A 14 -3.80 11.65 22.68
C SER A 14 -4.84 12.41 23.52
N LEU A 15 -5.42 11.76 24.52
CA LEU A 15 -6.40 12.39 25.41
C LEU A 15 -5.77 13.50 26.28
N LEU A 16 -4.55 13.30 26.76
CA LEU A 16 -3.82 14.34 27.52
C LEU A 16 -3.53 15.56 26.64
N LYS A 17 -3.15 15.34 25.38
CA LYS A 17 -2.96 16.42 24.40
C LYS A 17 -4.28 17.18 24.16
N GLN A 18 -5.37 16.46 23.89
CA GLN A 18 -6.70 17.08 23.71
C GLN A 18 -7.13 17.89 24.94
N LEU A 19 -6.93 17.35 26.15
CA LEU A 19 -7.27 18.04 27.39
C LEU A 19 -6.45 19.32 27.57
N LYS A 20 -5.16 19.28 27.21
CA LYS A 20 -4.28 20.45 27.23
C LYS A 20 -4.75 21.50 26.23
N ASP A 21 -5.08 21.10 25.00
CA ASP A 21 -5.54 22.02 23.95
C ASP A 21 -6.85 22.70 24.33
N VAL A 22 -7.82 21.96 24.85
CA VAL A 22 -9.10 22.52 25.34
C VAL A 22 -8.88 23.47 26.52
N SER A 23 -7.98 23.13 27.44
CA SER A 23 -7.64 24.01 28.57
C SER A 23 -7.00 25.32 28.10
N MET A 24 -6.05 25.24 27.15
CA MET A 24 -5.43 26.43 26.55
C MET A 24 -6.45 27.31 25.82
N GLN A 25 -7.33 26.71 25.02
CA GLN A 25 -8.40 27.44 24.32
C GLN A 25 -9.36 28.13 25.31
N LYS A 26 -9.76 27.45 26.38
CA LYS A 26 -10.60 28.01 27.43
C LYS A 26 -9.95 29.20 28.12
N ASN A 27 -8.66 29.12 28.42
CA ASN A 27 -7.93 30.22 29.03
C ASN A 27 -7.76 31.40 28.07
N ALA A 28 -7.42 31.14 26.81
CA ALA A 28 -7.34 32.16 25.76
C ALA A 28 -8.68 32.88 25.55
N TYR A 29 -9.79 32.15 25.58
CA TYR A 29 -11.13 32.74 25.50
C TYR A 29 -11.41 33.67 26.70
N LYS A 30 -11.09 33.24 27.92
CA LYS A 30 -11.31 34.03 29.15
C LYS A 30 -10.48 35.30 29.20
N SER A 31 -9.27 35.29 28.64
CA SER A 31 -8.36 36.44 28.63
C SER A 31 -8.49 37.33 27.39
N ALA A 32 -9.28 36.93 26.39
CA ALA A 32 -9.43 37.67 25.15
C ALA A 32 -10.27 38.93 25.32
N LYS A 33 -9.75 40.06 24.81
CA LYS A 33 -10.48 41.34 24.72
C LYS A 33 -11.72 41.25 23.81
N VAL A 34 -11.68 40.37 22.80
CA VAL A 34 -12.80 40.10 21.88
C VAL A 34 -13.01 38.58 21.79
N PRO A 35 -13.87 37.99 22.63
CA PRO A 35 -14.00 36.54 22.76
C PRO A 35 -14.41 35.83 21.45
N ARG A 36 -15.23 36.48 20.62
CA ARG A 36 -15.67 35.94 19.32
C ARG A 36 -14.51 35.80 18.32
N ALA A 37 -13.54 36.72 18.34
CA ALA A 37 -12.35 36.62 17.51
C ALA A 37 -11.45 35.47 17.98
N ALA A 38 -11.31 35.27 19.28
CA ALA A 38 -10.54 34.14 19.83
C ALA A 38 -11.15 32.77 19.47
N GLN A 39 -12.48 32.67 19.43
CA GLN A 39 -13.17 31.46 18.94
C GLN A 39 -12.88 31.19 17.46
N LEU A 40 -12.91 32.22 16.61
CA LEU A 40 -12.59 32.07 15.19
C LEU A 40 -11.14 31.62 14.97
N TRP A 41 -10.17 32.22 15.66
CA TRP A 41 -8.76 31.80 15.59
C TRP A 41 -8.56 30.35 16.04
N THR A 42 -9.26 29.94 17.09
CA THR A 42 -9.24 28.56 17.57
C THR A 42 -9.80 27.59 16.52
N ALA A 43 -10.93 27.93 15.91
CA ALA A 43 -11.52 27.13 14.84
C ALA A 43 -10.59 27.01 13.63
N ILE A 44 -9.97 28.13 13.22
CA ILE A 44 -8.97 28.16 12.13
C ILE A 44 -7.80 27.24 12.47
N ALA A 45 -7.21 27.35 13.67
CA ALA A 45 -6.08 26.51 14.08
C ALA A 45 -6.43 25.01 14.07
N ASN A 46 -7.63 24.65 14.56
CA ASN A 46 -8.11 23.27 14.54
C ASN A 46 -8.31 22.75 13.12
N LEU A 47 -8.89 23.56 12.22
CA LEU A 47 -9.06 23.20 10.81
C LEU A 47 -7.72 23.03 10.10
N THR A 48 -6.76 23.93 10.33
CA THR A 48 -5.39 23.81 9.80
C THR A 48 -4.71 22.53 10.28
N SER A 49 -4.84 22.18 11.56
CA SER A 49 -4.27 20.94 12.09
C SER A 49 -4.91 19.69 11.46
N GLN A 50 -6.22 19.72 11.20
CA GLN A 50 -6.93 18.62 10.52
C GLN A 50 -6.48 18.50 9.06
N LEU A 51 -6.33 19.63 8.37
CA LEU A 51 -5.85 19.68 6.99
C LEU A 51 -4.45 19.05 6.87
N ASN A 52 -3.51 19.45 7.74
CA ASN A 52 -2.16 18.88 7.75
C ASN A 52 -2.16 17.37 8.03
N SER A 53 -3.06 16.90 8.91
CA SER A 53 -3.23 15.47 9.17
C SER A 53 -3.75 14.73 7.94
N PHE A 54 -4.72 15.30 7.21
CA PHE A 54 -5.20 14.72 5.96
C PHE A 54 -4.12 14.70 4.88
N GLU A 55 -3.35 15.77 4.73
CA GLU A 55 -2.23 15.83 3.78
C GLU A 55 -1.19 14.75 4.06
N THR A 56 -0.82 14.56 5.34
CA THR A 56 0.09 13.49 5.76
C THR A 56 -0.45 12.10 5.39
N ARG A 57 -1.75 11.86 5.63
CA ARG A 57 -2.40 10.58 5.29
C ARG A 57 -2.49 10.36 3.77
N LEU A 58 -2.75 11.41 3.00
CA LEU A 58 -2.75 11.34 1.54
C LEU A 58 -1.36 11.00 0.99
N ASN A 59 -0.30 11.58 1.55
CA ASN A 59 1.06 11.25 1.18
C ASN A 59 1.39 9.77 1.48
N ASP A 60 1.02 9.25 2.65
CA ASP A 60 1.20 7.83 2.98
C ASP A 60 0.44 6.90 2.00
N ILE A 61 -0.80 7.25 1.65
CA ILE A 61 -1.58 6.52 0.65
C ILE A 61 -0.89 6.54 -0.72
N ASN A 62 -0.39 7.70 -1.17
CA ASN A 62 0.30 7.83 -2.45
C ASN A 62 1.59 7.01 -2.51
N VAL A 63 2.37 6.97 -1.43
CA VAL A 63 3.56 6.12 -1.33
C VAL A 63 3.17 4.65 -1.47
N LYS A 64 2.16 4.20 -0.71
CA LYS A 64 1.67 2.80 -0.78
C LYS A 64 1.15 2.43 -2.16
N ALA A 65 0.42 3.33 -2.82
CA ALA A 65 -0.06 3.11 -4.18
C ALA A 65 1.09 2.98 -5.19
N SER A 66 2.15 3.78 -5.02
CA SER A 66 3.35 3.71 -5.86
C SER A 66 4.09 2.38 -5.65
N ASP A 67 4.26 1.95 -4.40
CA ASP A 67 4.87 0.65 -4.08
C ASP A 67 4.08 -0.52 -4.68
N SER A 68 2.75 -0.48 -4.59
CA SER A 68 1.87 -1.48 -5.22
C SER A 68 2.03 -1.50 -6.74
N THR A 69 2.19 -0.33 -7.37
CA THR A 69 2.41 -0.22 -8.82
C THR A 69 3.72 -0.89 -9.23
N ILE A 70 4.80 -0.63 -8.48
CA ILE A 70 6.12 -1.24 -8.72
C ILE A 70 6.05 -2.76 -8.56
N LYS A 71 5.40 -3.26 -7.50
CA LYS A 71 5.22 -4.70 -7.27
C LYS A 71 4.44 -5.37 -8.40
N ASN A 72 3.39 -4.73 -8.91
CA ASN A 72 2.63 -5.24 -10.05
C ASN A 72 3.47 -5.30 -11.33
N ALA A 73 4.32 -4.30 -11.58
CA ALA A 73 5.23 -4.31 -12.72
C ALA A 73 6.24 -5.48 -12.63
N ASP A 74 6.84 -5.71 -11.46
CA ASP A 74 7.74 -6.85 -11.22
C ASP A 74 7.05 -8.21 -11.44
N LEU A 75 5.81 -8.35 -10.94
CA LEU A 75 5.02 -9.56 -11.18
C LEU A 75 4.74 -9.80 -12.66
N ASN A 76 4.44 -8.73 -13.42
CA ASN A 76 4.24 -8.84 -14.86
C ASN A 76 5.51 -9.29 -15.58
N VAL A 77 6.68 -8.75 -15.23
CA VAL A 77 7.97 -9.19 -15.79
C VAL A 77 8.17 -10.69 -15.53
N LYS A 78 8.01 -11.14 -14.29
CA LYS A 78 8.13 -12.56 -13.93
C LYS A 78 7.15 -13.45 -14.71
N LEU A 79 5.93 -12.99 -14.91
CA LEU A 79 4.93 -13.71 -15.71
C LEU A 79 5.38 -13.84 -17.17
N THR A 80 5.90 -12.77 -17.78
CA THR A 80 6.43 -12.83 -19.15
C THR A 80 7.60 -13.79 -19.29
N GLU A 81 8.51 -13.83 -18.30
CA GLU A 81 9.63 -14.78 -18.28
C GLU A 81 9.15 -16.23 -18.18
N PHE A 82 8.16 -16.49 -17.32
CA PHE A 82 7.56 -17.81 -17.21
C PHE A 82 6.88 -18.27 -18.50
N ASN A 83 6.13 -17.38 -19.16
CA ASN A 83 5.51 -17.68 -20.44
C ASN A 83 6.54 -18.01 -21.52
N SER A 84 7.64 -17.25 -21.59
CA SER A 84 8.73 -17.55 -22.54
C SER A 84 9.36 -18.92 -22.27
N LYS A 85 9.56 -19.29 -21.00
CA LYS A 85 10.06 -20.63 -20.65
C LYS A 85 9.08 -21.74 -21.06
N LEU A 86 7.77 -21.53 -20.88
CA LEU A 86 6.76 -22.48 -21.33
C LEU A 86 6.77 -22.66 -22.85
N GLU A 87 6.85 -21.57 -23.62
CA GLU A 87 6.96 -21.63 -25.08
C GLU A 87 8.20 -22.43 -25.53
N GLN A 88 9.35 -22.22 -24.88
CA GLN A 88 10.57 -22.99 -25.16
C GLN A 88 10.40 -24.48 -24.85
N ILE A 89 9.72 -24.83 -23.76
CA ILE A 89 9.43 -26.23 -23.41
C ILE A 89 8.50 -26.85 -24.45
N SER A 90 7.43 -26.15 -24.85
CA SER A 90 6.50 -26.60 -25.89
C SER A 90 7.21 -26.81 -27.23
N ALA A 91 8.11 -25.91 -27.63
CA ALA A 91 8.90 -26.07 -28.85
C ALA A 91 9.80 -27.33 -28.79
N LYS A 92 10.47 -27.58 -27.65
CA LYS A 92 11.28 -28.79 -27.47
C LYS A 92 10.45 -30.07 -27.51
N LEU A 93 9.25 -30.07 -26.92
CA LEU A 93 8.36 -31.22 -26.96
C LEU A 93 7.92 -31.56 -28.40
N THR A 94 7.51 -30.54 -29.17
CA THR A 94 7.13 -30.75 -30.58
C THR A 94 8.32 -31.23 -31.43
N GLU A 95 9.54 -30.77 -31.15
CA GLU A 95 10.74 -31.31 -31.80
C GLU A 95 10.97 -32.79 -31.48
N ILE A 96 10.83 -33.18 -30.21
CA ILE A 96 10.98 -34.57 -29.77
C ILE A 96 9.93 -35.46 -30.45
N GLU A 97 8.66 -35.04 -30.47
CA GLU A 97 7.56 -35.77 -31.12
C GLU A 97 7.83 -35.96 -32.62
N ASN A 98 8.23 -34.91 -33.32
CA ASN A 98 8.59 -34.97 -34.73
C ASN A 98 9.77 -35.92 -34.99
N ASN A 99 10.78 -35.90 -34.13
CA ASN A 99 11.93 -36.79 -34.24
C ASN A 99 11.56 -38.26 -33.98
N GLN A 100 10.62 -38.54 -33.07
CA GLN A 100 10.09 -39.88 -32.85
C GLN A 100 9.26 -40.37 -34.05
N ALA A 101 8.43 -39.51 -34.64
CA ALA A 101 7.66 -39.82 -35.84
C ALA A 101 8.57 -40.14 -37.05
N LYS A 102 9.66 -39.38 -37.23
CA LYS A 102 10.66 -39.66 -38.27
C LYS A 102 11.32 -41.03 -38.07
N LYS A 103 11.74 -41.36 -36.85
CA LYS A 103 12.38 -42.65 -36.53
C LYS A 103 11.46 -43.84 -36.80
N SER A 104 10.18 -43.75 -36.42
CA SER A 104 9.20 -44.82 -36.68
C SER A 104 8.90 -45.01 -38.17
N SER A 105 8.86 -43.93 -38.96
CA SER A 105 8.68 -44.02 -40.43
C SER A 105 9.88 -44.66 -41.17
N SER A 106 11.10 -44.41 -40.70
CA SER A 106 12.34 -44.96 -41.29
C SER A 106 12.51 -46.46 -40.99
N GLY A 107 12.19 -46.88 -39.76
CA GLY A 107 12.22 -48.30 -39.38
C GLY A 107 11.26 -49.17 -40.18
N ASN A 108 10.10 -48.64 -40.57
CA ASN A 108 9.10 -49.37 -41.35
C ASN A 108 9.50 -49.56 -42.83
N LYS A 109 10.27 -48.62 -43.40
CA LYS A 109 10.83 -48.75 -44.77
C LYS A 109 11.93 -49.80 -44.87
N ARG A 110 12.73 -49.98 -43.81
CA ARG A 110 13.81 -50.98 -43.77
C ARG A 110 13.33 -52.43 -43.63
N LYS A 111 12.14 -52.67 -43.07
CA LYS A 111 11.54 -54.01 -42.96
C LYS A 111 10.78 -54.48 -44.21
N LYS A 112 10.57 -53.60 -45.20
CA LYS A 112 9.84 -53.89 -46.45
C LYS A 112 10.75 -54.10 -47.67
N ARG A 113 12.07 -54.06 -47.51
CA ARG A 113 13.06 -54.43 -48.54
C ARG A 113 13.71 -55.73 -48.12
#